data_AF-A0A3N6N949-F1
#
_entry.id   AF-A0A3N6N949-F1
#
_cell.length_a   1.000
_cell.length_b   1.000
_cell.length_c   1.000
_cell.angle_alpha   90.00
_cell.angle_beta   90.00
_cell.angle_gamma   90.00
#
_symmetry.space_group_name_H-M   'P 1'
#
loop_
_entity.id
_entity.type
_entity.pdbx_description
1 polymer ?
#
loop_
_entity_poly.entity_id
_entity_poly.type
_entity_poly.pdbx_seq_one_letter_code
_entity_poly.pdbx_strand_id
1 'polypeptide(L)'
;MERILDLIYEAAGQQDLWPAVLTAIADLTGSEGGILFGQSVAAEQVYFDFNGRLNQQCNQAYQERHMQNAWSEAMEDKPIGQVVLSDEVVPLRESKNRSSTTRSSDLKASDTTR
;
A
#
# COMPACT_ATOMS: atom_id res chain seq x y z
N MET A 1 6.02 21.78 -11.82
CA MET A 1 4.85 20.95 -12.19
C MET A 1 5.12 20.22 -13.50
N GLU A 2 5.57 20.91 -14.56
CA GLU A 2 5.96 20.31 -15.86
C GLU A 2 6.91 19.10 -15.72
N ARG A 3 7.96 19.21 -14.90
CA ARG A 3 8.94 18.13 -14.68
C ARG A 3 8.36 16.81 -14.14
N ILE A 4 7.26 16.83 -13.38
CA ILE A 4 6.64 15.59 -12.87
C ILE A 4 5.80 14.92 -13.95
N LEU A 5 5.15 15.71 -14.81
CA LEU A 5 4.39 15.17 -15.94
C LEU A 5 5.33 14.47 -16.92
N ASP A 6 6.48 15.06 -17.22
CA ASP A 6 7.51 14.43 -18.05
C ASP A 6 7.96 13.09 -17.47
N LEU A 7 8.24 13.06 -16.16
CA LEU A 7 8.61 11.83 -15.45
C LEU A 7 7.50 10.76 -15.51
N ILE A 8 6.23 11.14 -15.41
CA ILE A 8 5.10 10.21 -15.56
C ILE A 8 5.05 9.64 -16.98
N TYR A 9 5.23 10.48 -18.00
CA TYR A 9 5.24 10.01 -19.39
C TYR A 9 6.43 9.10 -19.70
N GLU A 10 7.61 9.40 -19.16
CA GLU A 10 8.79 8.54 -19.27
C GLU A 10 8.55 7.19 -18.58
N ALA A 11 8.00 7.21 -17.36
CA ALA A 11 7.71 6.00 -16.59
C ALA A 11 6.64 5.11 -17.25
N ALA A 12 5.71 5.70 -18.01
CA ALA A 12 4.75 4.94 -18.81
C ALA A 12 5.44 4.08 -19.88
N GLY A 13 6.57 4.54 -20.43
CA GLY A 13 7.40 3.77 -21.37
C GLY A 13 8.47 2.90 -20.69
N GLN A 14 8.91 3.26 -19.48
CA GLN A 14 9.97 2.58 -18.73
C GLN A 14 9.56 2.41 -17.27
N GLN A 15 9.01 1.24 -16.95
CA GLN A 15 8.37 0.98 -15.66
C GLN A 15 9.33 1.14 -14.46
N ASP A 16 10.63 0.91 -14.63
CA ASP A 16 11.64 1.06 -13.58
C ASP A 16 11.78 2.50 -13.04
N LEU A 17 11.18 3.48 -13.73
CA LEU A 17 11.17 4.89 -13.29
C LEU A 17 10.07 5.21 -12.28
N TRP A 18 9.07 4.34 -12.10
CA TRP A 18 7.94 4.59 -11.19
C TRP A 18 8.36 4.93 -9.74
N PRO A 19 9.38 4.31 -9.13
CA PRO A 19 9.87 4.71 -7.81
C PRO A 19 10.29 6.20 -7.72
N ALA A 20 10.95 6.72 -8.76
CA ALA A 20 11.37 8.12 -8.82
C ALA A 20 10.15 9.05 -8.97
N VAL A 21 9.18 8.68 -9.81
CA VAL A 21 7.92 9.42 -9.98
C VAL A 21 7.15 9.51 -8.67
N LEU A 22 6.97 8.38 -7.98
CA LEU A 22 6.23 8.31 -6.72
C LEU A 22 6.90 9.14 -5.62
N THR A 23 8.23 9.14 -5.57
CA THR A 23 8.99 10.01 -4.67
C THR A 23 8.78 11.48 -4.98
N ALA A 24 8.83 11.87 -6.25
CA ALA A 24 8.61 13.26 -6.65
C ALA A 24 7.17 13.75 -6.35
N ILE A 25 6.16 12.90 -6.53
CA ILE A 25 4.77 13.18 -6.13
C ILE A 25 4.67 13.34 -4.62
N ALA A 26 5.32 12.47 -3.86
CA ALA A 26 5.33 12.55 -2.40
C ALA A 26 6.01 13.83 -1.91
N ASP A 27 7.12 14.26 -2.52
CA ASP A 27 7.77 15.54 -2.23
C ASP A 27 6.86 16.73 -2.53
N LEU A 28 6.16 16.71 -3.66
CA LEU A 28 5.25 17.79 -4.05
C LEU A 28 4.07 17.93 -3.08
N THR A 29 3.58 16.81 -2.56
CA THR A 29 2.38 16.77 -1.70
C THR A 29 2.70 16.86 -0.21
N GLY A 30 3.99 16.84 0.17
CA GLY A 30 4.41 16.73 1.56
C GLY A 30 4.07 15.37 2.19
N SER A 31 3.92 14.32 1.37
CA SER A 31 3.61 12.97 1.82
C SER A 31 4.87 12.21 2.23
N GLU A 32 4.74 11.27 3.17
CA GLU A 32 5.82 10.35 3.59
C GLU A 32 6.35 9.51 2.43
N GLY A 33 5.50 9.12 1.47
CA GLY A 33 5.91 8.36 0.30
C GLY A 33 4.73 7.97 -0.58
N GLY A 34 5.01 7.13 -1.58
CA GLY A 34 4.01 6.62 -2.50
C GLY A 34 4.34 5.18 -2.91
N ILE A 35 3.28 4.43 -3.22
CA ILE A 35 3.37 3.08 -3.74
C ILE A 35 2.36 2.89 -4.87
N LEU A 36 2.74 2.12 -5.86
CA LEU A 36 1.90 1.73 -6.97
C LEU A 36 1.85 0.21 -7.04
N PHE A 37 0.65 -0.35 -7.02
CA PHE A 37 0.41 -1.78 -7.18
C PHE A 37 -0.41 -2.05 -8.42
N GLY A 38 -0.03 -3.06 -9.18
CA GLY A 38 -0.93 -3.78 -10.06
C GLY A 38 -1.34 -5.07 -9.36
N GLN A 39 -2.57 -5.14 -8.86
CA GLN A 39 -3.05 -6.33 -8.15
C GLN A 39 -4.44 -6.74 -8.64
N SER A 40 -4.75 -8.03 -8.50
CA SER A 40 -6.09 -8.57 -8.59
C SER A 40 -6.50 -9.06 -7.20
N VAL A 41 -7.53 -8.42 -6.65
CA VAL A 41 -8.12 -8.82 -5.36
C VAL A 41 -8.80 -10.17 -5.53
N ALA A 42 -9.61 -10.37 -6.58
CA ALA A 42 -10.28 -11.64 -6.86
C ALA A 42 -9.32 -12.83 -7.11
N ALA A 43 -8.14 -12.59 -7.69
CA ALA A 43 -7.14 -13.64 -7.93
C ALA A 43 -6.09 -13.74 -6.82
N GLU A 44 -6.20 -12.92 -5.77
CA GLU A 44 -5.23 -12.84 -4.68
C GLU A 44 -3.77 -12.76 -5.19
N GLN A 45 -3.52 -11.84 -6.12
CA GLN A 45 -2.19 -11.74 -6.74
C GLN A 45 -1.77 -10.29 -6.99
N VAL A 46 -0.52 -9.99 -6.64
CA VAL A 46 0.18 -8.77 -7.04
C VAL A 46 1.05 -9.08 -8.26
N TYR A 47 0.84 -8.35 -9.35
CA TYR A 47 1.58 -8.48 -10.62
C TYR A 47 2.83 -7.59 -10.66
N PHE A 48 2.75 -6.42 -10.04
CA PHE A 48 3.89 -5.53 -9.88
C PHE A 48 3.67 -4.61 -8.67
N ASP A 49 4.78 -4.21 -8.06
CA ASP A 49 4.82 -3.20 -7.02
C ASP A 49 5.98 -2.24 -7.26
N PHE A 50 5.70 -0.94 -7.26
CA PHE A 50 6.73 0.09 -7.33
C PHE A 50 6.64 0.93 -6.05
N ASN A 51 7.69 0.87 -5.24
CA ASN A 51 7.79 1.59 -3.99
C ASN A 51 8.69 2.82 -4.19
N GLY A 52 8.16 4.03 -3.99
CA GLY A 52 8.93 5.25 -4.14
C GLY A 52 9.97 5.44 -3.04
N ARG A 53 9.54 5.35 -1.78
CA ARG A 53 10.40 5.58 -0.60
C ARG A 53 9.85 5.05 0.73
N LEU A 54 8.78 4.25 0.68
CA LEU A 54 8.19 3.65 1.87
C LEU A 54 9.07 2.49 2.37
N ASN A 55 8.90 2.12 3.64
CA ASN A 55 9.61 1.00 4.24
C ASN A 55 9.28 -0.32 3.51
N GLN A 56 10.32 -0.98 2.98
CA GLN A 56 10.19 -2.23 2.23
C GLN A 56 9.57 -3.37 3.06
N GLN A 57 9.83 -3.43 4.36
CA GLN A 57 9.23 -4.44 5.24
C GLN A 57 7.72 -4.27 5.37
N CYS A 58 7.23 -3.03 5.37
CA CYS A 58 5.79 -2.75 5.37
C CYS A 58 5.13 -3.20 4.06
N ASN A 59 5.83 -3.04 2.93
CA ASN A 59 5.35 -3.50 1.63
C ASN A 59 5.26 -5.04 1.56
N GLN A 60 6.27 -5.74 2.07
CA GLN A 60 6.26 -7.21 2.16
C GLN A 60 5.10 -7.70 3.05
N ALA A 61 4.92 -7.09 4.23
CA ALA A 61 3.79 -7.44 5.10
C ALA A 61 2.43 -7.19 4.43
N TYR A 62 2.31 -6.14 3.61
CA TYR A 62 1.12 -5.89 2.80
C TYR A 62 0.85 -7.04 1.83
N GLN A 63 1.84 -7.41 1.03
CA GLN A 63 1.73 -8.47 0.02
C GLN A 63 1.37 -9.83 0.65
N GLU A 64 1.98 -10.16 1.78
CA GLU A 64 1.80 -11.46 2.44
C GLU A 64 0.46 -11.60 3.17
N ARG A 65 -0.03 -10.52 3.81
CA ARG A 65 -1.07 -10.64 4.85
C ARG A 65 -2.21 -9.64 4.74
N HIS A 66 -2.04 -8.57 3.96
CA HIS A 66 -2.98 -7.45 3.95
C HIS A 66 -3.42 -7.03 2.56
N MET A 67 -3.21 -7.86 1.54
CA MET A 67 -3.73 -7.59 0.19
C MET A 67 -5.26 -7.49 0.20
N GLN A 68 -5.94 -8.34 0.98
CA GLN A 68 -7.39 -8.32 1.23
C GLN A 68 -7.77 -7.39 2.40
N ASN A 69 -7.16 -6.21 2.49
CA ASN A 69 -7.59 -5.25 3.50
C ASN A 69 -8.87 -4.52 3.05
N ALA A 70 -9.59 -3.96 4.02
CA ALA A 70 -10.83 -3.24 3.78
C ALA A 70 -10.70 -2.06 2.78
N TRP A 71 -9.51 -1.47 2.65
CA TRP A 71 -9.25 -0.46 1.63
C TRP A 71 -9.19 -1.07 0.23
N SER A 72 -8.45 -2.18 0.05
CA SER A 72 -8.37 -2.89 -1.23
C SER A 72 -9.73 -3.38 -1.71
N GLU A 73 -10.52 -4.00 -0.82
CA GLU A 73 -11.87 -4.48 -1.13
C GLU A 73 -12.79 -3.33 -1.55
N ALA A 74 -12.81 -2.24 -0.77
CA ALA A 74 -13.68 -1.10 -1.06
C ALA A 74 -13.27 -0.30 -2.31
N MET A 75 -12.03 -0.43 -2.78
CA MET A 75 -11.56 0.19 -4.02
C MET A 75 -12.03 -0.57 -5.28
N GLU A 76 -12.45 -1.84 -5.19
CA GLU A 76 -12.97 -2.59 -6.36
C GLU A 76 -14.22 -1.93 -6.97
N ASP A 77 -15.04 -1.29 -6.13
CA ASP A 77 -16.29 -0.65 -6.55
C ASP A 77 -16.12 0.83 -6.95
N LYS A 78 -14.91 1.39 -6.84
CA LYS A 78 -14.68 2.83 -7.12
C LYS A 78 -14.48 3.09 -8.61
N PRO A 79 -14.97 4.25 -9.13
CA PRO A 79 -14.72 4.62 -10.51
C PRO A 79 -13.23 4.78 -10.81
N ILE A 80 -12.79 4.25 -11.95
CA ILE A 80 -11.41 4.38 -12.43
C ILE A 80 -11.10 5.87 -12.70
N GLY A 81 -9.88 6.29 -12.36
CA GLY A 81 -9.38 7.64 -12.65
C GLY A 81 -9.76 8.70 -11.61
N GLN A 82 -10.35 8.29 -10.48
CA GLN A 82 -10.63 9.20 -9.37
C GLN A 82 -9.56 9.13 -8.28
N VAL A 83 -9.26 10.29 -7.69
CA VAL A 83 -8.52 10.37 -6.44
C VAL A 83 -9.53 10.12 -5.31
N VAL A 84 -9.26 9.11 -4.49
CA VAL A 84 -10.12 8.74 -3.35
C VAL A 84 -9.35 8.99 -2.07
N LEU A 85 -9.95 9.71 -1.12
CA LEU A 85 -9.36 9.95 0.19
C LEU A 85 -9.56 8.72 1.09
N SER A 86 -8.53 8.30 1.80
CA SER A 86 -8.58 7.05 2.59
C SER A 86 -9.63 7.06 3.70
N ASP A 87 -9.96 8.22 4.25
CA ASP A 87 -10.97 8.38 5.30
C ASP A 87 -12.42 8.28 4.78
N GLU A 88 -12.64 8.41 3.48
CA GLU A 88 -13.91 8.10 2.82
C GLU A 88 -14.13 6.58 2.67
N VAL A 89 -13.05 5.80 2.73
CA VAL A 89 -13.05 4.35 2.52
C VAL A 89 -12.99 3.60 3.85
N VAL A 90 -12.05 3.98 4.71
CA VAL A 90 -11.88 3.41 6.06
C VAL A 90 -11.97 4.56 7.07
N PRO A 91 -13.11 4.73 7.76
CA PRO A 91 -13.28 5.83 8.71
C PRO A 91 -12.19 5.82 9.79
N LEU A 92 -11.64 7.00 10.10
CA LEU A 92 -10.51 7.16 11.04
C LEU A 92 -10.75 6.59 12.45
N ARG A 93 -12.00 6.35 12.85
CA ARG A 93 -12.34 5.72 14.13
C ARG A 93 -12.04 4.22 14.16
N GLU A 94 -12.00 3.57 13.00
CA GLU A 94 -11.75 2.13 12.87
C GLU A 94 -10.27 1.79 12.62
N SER A 95 -9.45 2.78 12.24
CA SER A 95 -8.01 2.61 11.99
C SER A 95 -7.18 2.62 13.29
N LYS A 96 -7.65 3.28 14.35
CA LYS A 96 -6.95 3.38 15.65
C LYS A 96 -6.79 2.06 16.40
N ASN A 97 -7.62 1.06 16.11
CA ASN A 97 -7.57 -0.25 16.78
C ASN A 97 -6.81 -1.33 15.98
N ARG A 98 -6.39 -1.06 14.75
CA ARG A 98 -5.83 -2.10 13.85
C ARG A 98 -4.29 -2.06 13.72
N SER A 99 -3.65 -1.00 14.20
CA SER A 99 -2.18 -0.81 14.14
C SER A 99 -1.41 -1.39 15.34
N SER A 100 -2.07 -2.05 16.30
CA SER A 100 -1.43 -2.55 17.53
C SER A 100 -1.72 -4.01 17.89
N THR A 101 -2.56 -4.75 17.14
CA THR A 101 -2.81 -6.17 17.41
C THR A 101 -1.93 -7.08 16.54
N THR A 102 -0.61 -6.91 16.66
CA THR A 102 0.35 -8.00 16.41
C THR A 102 1.30 -8.04 17.58
N ARG A 103 0.79 -8.41 18.76
CA ARG A 103 1.60 -8.88 19.86
C ARG A 103 0.81 -9.88 20.68
N SER A 104 1.44 -11.03 20.89
CA SER A 104 1.16 -11.99 21.97
C SER A 104 0.08 -13.03 21.75
N SER A 105 0.34 -14.02 20.88
CA SER A 105 -0.24 -15.36 21.04
C SER A 105 0.75 -16.54 20.89
N ASP A 106 2.07 -16.29 20.81
CA ASP A 106 3.08 -17.37 20.72
C ASP A 106 3.93 -17.53 21.99
N LEU A 107 3.33 -17.40 23.17
CA LEU A 107 3.96 -17.80 24.43
C LEU A 107 2.96 -18.43 25.40
N LYS A 108 2.36 -19.56 25.01
CA LYS A 108 1.84 -20.58 25.94
C LYS A 108 1.93 -21.97 25.30
N ALA A 109 3.15 -22.45 25.09
CA ALA A 109 3.39 -23.87 24.80
C ALA A 109 4.74 -24.30 25.38
N SER A 110 4.93 -24.13 26.69
CA SER A 110 6.03 -24.74 27.42
C SER A 110 5.73 -24.78 28.90
N ASP A 111 4.62 -25.43 29.28
CA ASP A 111 4.56 -26.09 30.58
C ASP A 111 3.46 -27.16 30.58
N THR A 112 3.79 -28.36 30.12
CA THR A 112 3.18 -29.64 30.51
C THR A 112 4.03 -30.74 29.88
N THR A 113 4.99 -31.30 30.61
CA THR A 113 5.29 -32.74 30.63
C THR A 113 6.24 -33.00 31.81
N ARG A 114 5.63 -33.50 32.89
CA ARG A 114 6.07 -34.54 33.83
C ARG A 114 7.51 -34.54 34.36
#